data_AF-A0A7K6QPA3-F1
#
_entry.id   AF-A0A7K6QPA3-F1
#
_cell.length_a   1.000
_cell.length_b   1.000
_cell.length_c   1.000
_cell.angle_alpha   90.00
_cell.angle_beta   90.00
_cell.angle_gamma   90.00
#
_symmetry.space_group_name_H-M   'P 1'
#
loop_
_entity.id
_entity.type
_entity.pdbx_description
1 polymer ?
#
loop_
_entity_poly.entity_id
_entity_poly.type
_entity_poly.pdbx_seq_one_letter_code
_entity_poly.pdbx_strand_id
1 'polypeptide(L)'
;MEGPWVGTWRPHPRRGPILAEFSTPGPKYWIPGTTGHTAHDPTRYKAPAYTFRGTKCPATDSCSPGPRYFIHPSITKTGKYVAPSAHMTGRPKTRTEVTPGPSDYVTENANKHIFYTAPVQSMVFRPKDFKTLQTPGPGAYTLPRMLGPNTVYTRASPCYSMRWKSQYNSCFQDLAKTPGPAAFAKVELDVYKTRAPKYTM
;
A
#
# COMPACT_ATOMS: atom_id res chain seq x y z
N MET A 1 -26.89 52.33 6.49
CA MET A 1 -26.07 51.13 6.20
C MET A 1 -25.69 51.16 4.74
N GLU A 2 -24.46 51.58 4.45
CA GLU A 2 -23.92 51.64 3.08
C GLU A 2 -23.59 50.22 2.61
N GLY A 3 -24.20 49.76 1.52
CA GLY A 3 -23.98 48.41 0.98
C GLY A 3 -22.60 48.23 0.33
N PRO A 4 -22.10 46.98 0.21
CA PRO A 4 -20.76 46.69 -0.28
C PRO A 4 -20.60 47.02 -1.78
N TRP A 5 -19.48 47.63 -2.14
CA TRP A 5 -19.09 47.90 -3.52
C TRP A 5 -18.65 46.62 -4.25
N VAL A 6 -18.93 46.53 -5.55
CA VAL A 6 -18.43 45.46 -6.43
C VAL A 6 -17.57 46.10 -7.53
N GLY A 7 -16.26 46.23 -7.28
CA GLY A 7 -15.33 46.88 -8.20
C GLY A 7 -15.57 48.39 -8.36
N THR A 8 -15.43 48.91 -9.60
CA THR A 8 -15.58 50.35 -9.94
C THR A 8 -17.03 50.80 -10.17
N TRP A 9 -18.02 49.91 -10.02
CA TRP A 9 -19.42 50.23 -10.24
C TRP A 9 -20.27 49.96 -9.00
N ARG A 10 -21.23 50.85 -8.74
CA ARG A 10 -22.19 50.69 -7.65
C ARG A 10 -23.50 50.12 -8.21
N PRO A 11 -23.94 48.92 -7.76
CA PRO A 11 -25.25 48.41 -8.09
C PRO A 11 -26.32 49.41 -7.69
N HIS A 12 -27.16 49.81 -8.65
CA HIS A 12 -28.28 50.71 -8.36
C HIS A 12 -29.24 50.00 -7.39
N PRO A 13 -29.48 50.57 -6.19
CA PRO A 13 -30.50 50.04 -5.31
C PRO A 13 -31.87 50.18 -5.99
N ARG A 14 -32.68 49.11 -5.94
CA ARG A 14 -34.05 49.14 -6.45
C ARG A 14 -34.81 50.31 -5.79
N ARG A 15 -35.41 51.19 -6.60
CA ARG A 15 -36.11 52.41 -6.14
C ARG A 15 -37.46 52.14 -5.47
N GLY A 16 -37.96 50.91 -5.57
CA GLY A 16 -39.23 50.43 -5.02
C GLY A 16 -39.61 49.10 -5.66
N PRO A 17 -40.72 48.47 -5.22
CA PRO A 17 -41.25 47.27 -5.85
C PRO A 17 -41.76 47.60 -7.27
N ILE A 18 -41.46 46.73 -8.23
CA ILE A 18 -41.91 46.87 -9.62
C ILE A 18 -43.24 46.12 -9.80
N LEU A 19 -44.11 46.59 -10.71
CA LEU A 19 -45.44 46.01 -10.93
C LEU A 19 -45.43 44.49 -11.24
N ALA A 20 -44.34 43.94 -11.77
CA ALA A 20 -44.16 42.51 -12.01
C ALA A 20 -44.02 41.66 -10.73
N GLU A 21 -43.67 42.27 -9.58
CA GLU A 21 -43.61 41.60 -8.27
C GLU A 21 -45.00 41.47 -7.63
N PHE A 22 -45.95 42.31 -8.04
CA PHE A 22 -47.33 42.19 -7.60
C PHE A 22 -48.04 41.17 -8.48
N SER A 23 -48.54 40.09 -7.86
CA SER A 23 -49.48 39.17 -8.50
C SER A 23 -50.83 39.87 -8.69
N THR A 24 -50.86 40.86 -9.57
CA THR A 24 -52.11 41.42 -10.07
C THR A 24 -52.76 40.36 -10.96
N PRO A 25 -54.10 40.24 -10.95
CA PRO A 25 -54.82 39.35 -11.86
C PRO A 25 -54.83 39.91 -13.30
N GLY A 26 -53.70 40.47 -13.74
CA GLY A 26 -53.48 40.88 -15.13
C GLY A 26 -53.24 39.64 -15.99
N PRO A 27 -53.47 39.74 -17.31
CA PRO A 27 -53.40 38.60 -18.22
C PRO A 27 -52.04 37.93 -18.14
N LYS A 28 -52.01 36.72 -17.56
CA LYS A 28 -50.85 35.84 -17.53
C LYS A 28 -50.73 35.20 -18.91
N TYR A 29 -50.10 35.91 -19.85
CA TYR A 29 -49.79 35.33 -21.15
C TYR A 29 -48.83 34.16 -20.94
N TRP A 30 -49.30 32.95 -21.25
CA TRP A 30 -48.47 31.75 -21.23
C TRP A 30 -47.48 31.82 -22.39
N ILE A 31 -46.34 32.49 -22.16
CA ILE A 31 -45.26 32.57 -23.14
C ILE A 31 -44.48 31.24 -23.02
N PRO A 32 -44.40 30.42 -24.08
CA PRO A 32 -43.58 29.22 -24.08
C PRO A 32 -42.12 29.58 -23.80
N GLY A 33 -41.43 28.78 -22.99
CA GLY A 33 -40.02 29.00 -22.72
C GLY A 33 -39.19 28.84 -23.99
N THR A 34 -38.14 29.64 -24.13
CA THR A 34 -37.15 29.50 -25.22
C THR A 34 -35.97 28.61 -24.85
N THR A 35 -36.04 27.94 -23.69
CA THR A 35 -34.98 27.09 -23.16
C THR A 35 -35.50 25.66 -22.98
N GLY A 36 -34.74 24.68 -23.46
CA GLY A 36 -35.08 23.26 -23.35
C GLY A 36 -35.81 22.68 -24.56
N HIS A 37 -36.03 21.35 -24.53
CA HIS A 37 -36.65 20.63 -25.64
C HIS A 37 -38.18 20.57 -25.54
N THR A 38 -38.70 20.34 -24.34
CA THR A 38 -40.13 20.25 -24.02
C THR A 38 -40.73 21.65 -23.87
N ALA A 39 -41.85 21.92 -24.56
CA ALA A 39 -42.58 23.19 -24.54
C ALA A 39 -41.80 24.42 -25.08
N HIS A 40 -40.90 24.21 -26.05
CA HIS A 40 -40.21 25.29 -26.76
C HIS A 40 -41.11 25.98 -27.79
N ASP A 41 -41.03 27.31 -27.88
CA ASP A 41 -41.72 28.11 -28.89
C ASP A 41 -41.35 27.66 -30.33
N PRO A 42 -42.31 27.19 -31.16
CA PRO A 42 -42.01 26.70 -32.51
C PRO A 42 -41.57 27.80 -33.48
N THR A 43 -41.80 29.07 -33.17
CA THR A 43 -41.43 30.20 -34.04
C THR A 43 -39.95 30.56 -33.95
N ARG A 44 -39.22 30.03 -32.97
CA ARG A 44 -37.80 30.33 -32.73
C ARG A 44 -36.92 29.10 -33.00
N TYR A 45 -35.71 29.37 -33.46
CA TYR A 45 -34.71 28.31 -33.71
C TYR A 45 -34.32 27.59 -32.40
N LYS A 46 -34.28 26.27 -32.47
CA LYS A 46 -33.97 25.37 -31.36
C LYS A 46 -32.69 24.59 -31.65
N ALA A 47 -31.80 24.47 -30.65
CA ALA A 47 -30.57 23.67 -30.77
C ALA A 47 -30.88 22.15 -30.77
N PRO A 48 -30.06 21.33 -31.46
CA PRO A 48 -30.24 19.88 -31.50
C PRO A 48 -30.08 19.25 -30.11
N ALA A 49 -30.95 18.31 -29.77
CA ALA A 49 -30.90 17.57 -28.51
C ALA A 49 -30.36 16.16 -28.74
N TYR A 50 -29.18 15.86 -28.20
CA TYR A 50 -28.61 14.51 -28.22
C TYR A 50 -29.02 13.76 -26.95
N THR A 51 -29.69 12.62 -27.12
CA THR A 51 -29.94 11.69 -26.03
C THR A 51 -28.90 10.59 -26.08
N PHE A 52 -28.11 10.43 -25.02
CA PHE A 52 -27.29 9.23 -24.86
C PHE A 52 -28.24 8.09 -24.51
N ARG A 53 -28.42 7.16 -25.45
CA ARG A 53 -29.24 5.97 -25.24
C ARG A 53 -28.64 5.19 -24.06
N GLY A 54 -29.37 5.15 -22.94
CA GLY A 54 -28.97 4.35 -21.78
C GLY A 54 -28.73 2.89 -22.17
N THR A 55 -27.83 2.23 -21.45
CA THR A 55 -27.55 0.79 -21.58
C THR A 55 -28.84 -0.01 -21.37
N LYS A 56 -29.10 -0.99 -22.25
CA LYS A 56 -30.27 -1.88 -22.12
C LYS A 56 -30.13 -2.67 -20.81
N CYS A 57 -31.21 -2.76 -20.04
CA CYS A 57 -31.27 -3.67 -18.90
C CYS A 57 -31.01 -5.11 -19.37
N PRO A 58 -30.23 -5.93 -18.64
CA PRO A 58 -30.00 -7.31 -19.00
C PRO A 58 -31.33 -8.09 -19.03
N ALA A 59 -31.45 -9.03 -19.98
CA ALA A 59 -32.65 -9.85 -20.14
C ALA A 59 -32.85 -10.76 -18.92
N THR A 60 -34.09 -10.88 -18.46
CA THR A 60 -34.49 -11.69 -17.29
C THR A 60 -34.08 -13.15 -17.40
N ASP A 61 -33.93 -13.67 -18.62
CA ASP A 61 -33.59 -15.06 -18.91
C ASP A 61 -32.11 -15.40 -18.63
N SER A 62 -31.26 -14.39 -18.42
CA SER A 62 -29.86 -14.57 -18.02
C SER A 62 -29.66 -14.59 -16.49
N CYS A 63 -30.74 -14.43 -15.73
CA CYS A 63 -30.74 -14.43 -14.28
C CYS A 63 -31.25 -15.77 -13.75
N SER A 64 -30.37 -16.77 -13.65
CA SER A 64 -30.66 -17.97 -12.87
C SER A 64 -30.87 -17.62 -11.39
N PRO A 65 -31.76 -18.31 -10.65
CA PRO A 65 -32.10 -18.00 -9.26
C PRO A 65 -30.92 -18.33 -8.33
N GLY A 66 -29.92 -17.45 -8.30
CA GLY A 66 -28.74 -17.60 -7.44
C GLY A 66 -27.95 -18.89 -7.66
N PRO A 67 -26.87 -19.08 -6.88
CA PRO A 67 -26.09 -20.31 -6.90
C PRO A 67 -26.97 -21.51 -6.50
N ARG A 68 -26.96 -22.57 -7.33
CA ARG A 68 -27.67 -23.85 -7.06
C ARG A 68 -27.14 -24.59 -5.83
N TYR A 69 -26.03 -24.14 -5.25
CA TYR A 69 -25.39 -24.70 -4.06
C TYR A 69 -25.39 -23.69 -2.91
N PHE A 70 -25.50 -24.20 -1.69
CA PHE A 70 -25.45 -23.41 -0.48
C PHE A 70 -24.10 -22.69 -0.35
N ILE A 71 -24.11 -21.36 -0.30
CA ILE A 71 -22.93 -20.54 0.01
C ILE A 71 -22.95 -20.21 1.49
N HIS A 72 -21.86 -20.53 2.19
CA HIS A 72 -21.72 -20.20 3.60
C HIS A 72 -21.75 -18.67 3.79
N PRO A 73 -22.56 -18.10 4.71
CA PRO A 73 -22.74 -16.65 4.87
C PRO A 73 -21.46 -15.87 5.16
N SER A 74 -20.41 -16.54 5.66
CA SER A 74 -19.12 -15.91 5.91
C SER A 74 -18.31 -15.65 4.64
N ILE A 75 -18.78 -16.01 3.44
CA ILE A 75 -18.03 -15.80 2.18
C ILE A 75 -18.42 -14.45 1.59
N THR A 76 -17.46 -13.55 1.48
CA THR A 76 -17.60 -12.23 0.85
C THR A 76 -16.88 -12.19 -0.51
N LYS A 77 -17.04 -11.11 -1.28
CA LYS A 77 -16.36 -10.93 -2.59
C LYS A 77 -14.83 -11.09 -2.53
N THR A 78 -14.22 -10.84 -1.37
CA THR A 78 -12.77 -10.92 -1.13
C THR A 78 -12.34 -12.23 -0.45
N GLY A 79 -13.28 -13.13 -0.15
CA GLY A 79 -13.00 -14.41 0.51
C GLY A 79 -13.78 -14.59 1.81
N LYS A 80 -13.40 -15.61 2.59
CA LYS A 80 -14.04 -15.94 3.87
C LYS A 80 -13.74 -14.85 4.91
N TYR A 81 -14.77 -14.18 5.38
CA TYR A 81 -14.72 -13.28 6.52
C TYR A 81 -14.30 -14.06 7.78
N VAL A 82 -13.25 -13.57 8.41
CA VAL A 82 -12.75 -14.03 9.71
C VAL A 82 -12.72 -12.79 10.60
N ALA A 83 -13.35 -12.85 11.76
CA ALA A 83 -13.32 -11.75 12.71
C ALA A 83 -11.86 -11.47 13.15
N PRO A 84 -11.47 -10.20 13.33
CA PRO A 84 -10.13 -9.86 13.78
C PRO A 84 -9.84 -10.54 15.12
N SER A 85 -8.81 -11.37 15.18
CA SER A 85 -8.36 -12.01 16.42
C SER A 85 -7.61 -11.00 17.27
N ALA A 86 -7.93 -10.93 18.56
CA ALA A 86 -7.13 -10.15 19.50
C ALA A 86 -5.69 -10.68 19.51
N HIS A 87 -4.73 -9.87 19.07
CA HIS A 87 -3.32 -10.18 19.23
C HIS A 87 -2.93 -9.82 20.67
N MET A 88 -2.56 -10.82 21.46
CA MET A 88 -1.93 -10.58 22.75
C MET A 88 -0.51 -10.03 22.50
N THR A 89 -0.36 -8.71 22.62
CA THR A 89 0.97 -8.09 22.60
C THR A 89 1.65 -8.32 23.94
N GLY A 90 2.96 -8.60 23.92
CA GLY A 90 3.74 -8.77 25.15
C GLY A 90 3.68 -7.52 26.02
N ARG A 91 3.71 -7.70 27.35
CA ARG A 91 3.71 -6.58 28.30
C ARG A 91 4.94 -5.70 28.07
N PRO A 92 4.79 -4.36 27.92
CA PRO A 92 5.94 -3.48 27.83
C PRO A 92 6.76 -3.61 29.11
N LYS A 93 8.08 -3.81 28.97
CA LYS A 93 9.00 -3.83 30.12
C LYS A 93 9.07 -2.41 30.68
N THR A 94 8.56 -2.21 31.89
CA THR A 94 8.75 -0.97 32.63
C THR A 94 10.25 -0.76 32.82
N ARG A 95 10.80 0.31 32.23
CA ARG A 95 12.19 0.69 32.48
C ARG A 95 12.25 1.29 33.88
N THR A 96 13.00 0.66 34.78
CA THR A 96 13.33 1.25 36.07
C THR A 96 14.34 2.36 35.82
N GLU A 97 13.94 3.60 36.07
CA GLU A 97 14.87 4.74 36.01
C GLU A 97 15.87 4.59 37.16
N VAL A 98 17.16 4.48 36.81
CA VAL A 98 18.23 4.37 37.80
C VAL A 98 18.48 5.76 38.36
N THR A 99 18.02 6.00 39.58
CA THR A 99 18.37 7.22 40.32
C THR A 99 19.84 7.14 40.75
N PRO A 100 20.64 8.21 40.58
CA PRO A 100 22.01 8.24 41.07
C PRO A 100 22.04 8.02 42.59
N GLY A 101 23.08 7.33 43.08
CA GLY A 101 23.28 7.13 44.51
C GLY A 101 23.66 8.44 45.21
N PRO A 102 23.59 8.50 46.55
CA PRO A 102 23.92 9.70 47.32
C PRO A 102 25.35 10.22 47.08
N SER A 103 26.28 9.35 46.68
CA SER A 103 27.67 9.71 46.36
C SER A 103 27.89 10.09 44.88
N ASP A 104 26.91 9.86 44.00
CA ASP A 104 27.02 10.13 42.56
C ASP A 104 26.61 11.57 42.21
N TYR A 105 26.05 12.30 43.18
CA TYR A 105 25.70 13.71 43.00
C TYR A 105 26.96 14.58 43.03
N VAL A 106 27.26 15.23 41.90
CA VAL A 106 28.33 16.23 41.81
C VAL A 106 27.75 17.63 42.02
N THR A 107 27.79 18.11 43.27
CA THR A 107 27.25 19.43 43.66
C THR A 107 28.12 20.61 43.18
N GLU A 108 29.41 20.37 42.95
CA GLU A 108 30.38 21.35 42.43
C GLU A 108 29.91 22.02 41.12
N ASN A 109 29.23 21.27 40.26
CA ASN A 109 28.70 21.78 38.99
C ASN A 109 27.50 22.72 39.19
N ALA A 110 26.76 22.59 40.30
CA ALA A 110 25.60 23.42 40.61
C ALA A 110 25.99 24.86 40.98
N ASN A 111 27.20 25.08 41.51
CA ASN A 111 27.68 26.41 41.88
C ASN A 111 27.71 27.40 40.69
N LYS A 112 27.93 26.90 39.46
CA LYS A 112 27.86 27.69 38.22
C LYS A 112 26.47 28.25 37.93
N HIS A 113 25.44 27.62 38.48
CA HIS A 113 24.05 28.04 38.32
C HIS A 113 23.55 28.91 39.48
N ILE A 114 24.18 28.81 40.65
CA ILE A 114 23.80 29.56 41.86
C ILE A 114 24.48 30.93 41.90
N PHE A 115 25.75 30.99 41.49
CA PHE A 115 26.56 32.22 41.53
C PHE A 115 26.86 32.71 40.12
N TYR A 116 26.95 34.03 39.97
CA TYR A 116 27.34 34.65 38.70
C TYR A 116 28.83 34.35 38.43
N THR A 117 29.10 33.46 37.47
CA THR A 117 30.45 33.12 37.01
C THR A 117 30.73 33.73 35.64
N ALA A 118 31.92 34.29 35.46
CA ALA A 118 32.40 34.77 34.17
C ALA A 118 32.45 33.62 33.14
N PRO A 119 32.20 33.90 31.84
CA PRO A 119 32.18 32.87 30.81
C PRO A 119 33.55 32.20 30.64
N VAL A 120 33.59 30.88 30.76
CA VAL A 120 34.80 30.08 30.53
C VAL A 120 35.06 29.99 29.04
N GLN A 121 36.19 30.55 28.59
CA GLN A 121 36.65 30.41 27.21
C GLN A 121 37.17 28.98 27.01
N SER A 122 36.50 28.18 26.18
CA SER A 122 37.00 26.87 25.77
C SER A 122 37.54 26.95 24.35
N MET A 123 38.81 26.60 24.16
CA MET A 123 39.35 26.34 22.82
C MET A 123 38.93 24.93 22.41
N VAL A 124 38.03 24.83 21.43
CA VAL A 124 37.66 23.56 20.81
C VAL A 124 38.50 23.36 19.55
N PHE A 125 39.06 22.16 19.39
CA PHE A 125 39.81 21.79 18.19
C PHE A 125 38.89 21.78 16.96
N ARG A 126 39.46 21.98 15.76
CA ARG A 126 38.69 21.92 14.52
C ARG A 126 37.99 20.54 14.43
N PRO A 127 36.66 20.49 14.26
CA PRO A 127 35.99 19.22 14.02
C PRO A 127 36.60 18.60 12.77
N LYS A 128 36.89 17.30 12.84
CA LYS A 128 37.39 16.55 11.68
C LYS A 128 36.39 16.73 10.55
N ASP A 129 36.89 17.05 9.35
CA ASP A 129 36.06 17.34 8.19
C ASP A 129 34.94 16.31 8.09
N PHE A 130 33.71 16.82 8.04
CA PHE A 130 32.52 16.01 7.90
C PHE A 130 32.77 15.08 6.72
N LYS A 131 32.70 13.76 6.93
CA LYS A 131 32.85 12.80 5.84
C LYS A 131 31.88 13.25 4.75
N THR A 132 32.41 13.67 3.61
CA THR A 132 31.61 14.00 2.44
C THR A 132 30.62 12.87 2.26
N LEU A 133 29.33 13.23 2.14
CA LEU A 133 28.27 12.27 1.85
C LEU A 133 28.80 11.36 0.76
N GLN A 134 28.92 10.07 1.07
CA GLN A 134 29.42 9.06 0.14
C GLN A 134 28.36 8.93 -0.94
N THR A 135 28.39 9.83 -1.91
CA THR A 135 27.52 9.80 -3.07
C THR A 135 28.03 8.66 -3.94
N PRO A 136 27.18 7.68 -4.30
CA PRO A 136 27.60 6.62 -5.22
C PRO A 136 28.14 7.25 -6.51
N GLY A 137 29.24 6.71 -7.02
CA GLY A 137 29.81 7.15 -8.30
C GLY A 137 28.79 7.04 -9.45
N PRO A 138 29.04 7.68 -10.61
CA PRO A 138 28.07 7.75 -11.70
C PRO A 138 27.58 6.37 -12.19
N GLY A 139 28.39 5.32 -12.07
CA GLY A 139 28.01 3.94 -12.42
C GLY A 139 27.42 3.10 -11.27
N ALA A 140 27.38 3.61 -10.04
CA ALA A 140 26.86 2.90 -8.87
C ALA A 140 25.35 3.10 -8.66
N TYR A 141 24.72 3.95 -9.46
CA TYR A 141 23.26 4.09 -9.48
C TYR A 141 22.63 2.91 -10.22
N THR A 142 22.15 1.92 -9.47
CA THR A 142 21.32 0.85 -10.03
C THR A 142 19.85 1.23 -9.97
N LEU A 143 19.14 1.16 -11.10
CA LEU A 143 17.69 1.30 -11.11
C LEU A 143 17.06 0.16 -10.31
N PRO A 144 16.01 0.44 -9.50
CA PRO A 144 15.28 -0.61 -8.81
C PRO A 144 14.71 -1.59 -9.83
N ARG A 145 14.81 -2.89 -9.53
CA ARG A 145 14.35 -3.96 -10.41
C ARG A 145 12.85 -3.81 -10.68
N MET A 146 12.47 -3.58 -11.95
CA MET A 146 11.08 -3.36 -12.37
C MET A 146 10.30 -4.66 -12.62
N LEU A 147 10.96 -5.83 -12.55
CA LEU A 147 10.38 -7.13 -12.85
C LEU A 147 10.49 -8.10 -11.66
N GLY A 148 9.33 -8.52 -11.16
CA GLY A 148 9.19 -9.51 -10.08
C GLY A 148 8.57 -8.93 -8.81
N PRO A 149 8.17 -9.79 -7.85
CA PRO A 149 7.66 -9.33 -6.57
C PRO A 149 8.77 -8.54 -5.84
N ASN A 150 8.47 -7.37 -5.29
CA ASN A 150 9.37 -6.41 -4.60
C ASN A 150 9.88 -5.22 -5.45
N THR A 151 9.05 -4.70 -6.35
CA THR A 151 9.24 -3.38 -6.96
C THR A 151 8.98 -2.26 -5.94
N VAL A 152 9.87 -1.27 -5.86
CA VAL A 152 9.79 -0.17 -4.86
C VAL A 152 8.65 0.81 -5.16
N TYR A 153 8.37 1.09 -6.43
CA TYR A 153 7.49 2.20 -6.84
C TYR A 153 6.21 1.76 -7.56
N THR A 154 6.12 0.52 -8.01
CA THR A 154 4.98 0.01 -8.79
C THR A 154 4.54 -1.34 -8.24
N ARG A 155 3.29 -1.74 -8.46
CA ARG A 155 2.86 -3.12 -8.19
C ARG A 155 3.27 -4.00 -9.36
N ALA A 156 4.16 -4.96 -9.13
CA ALA A 156 4.52 -5.96 -10.12
C ALA A 156 3.59 -7.18 -10.07
N SER A 157 3.23 -7.71 -11.24
CA SER A 157 2.58 -9.00 -11.37
C SER A 157 3.51 -10.13 -10.88
N PRO A 158 2.98 -11.21 -10.28
CA PRO A 158 3.81 -12.33 -9.84
C PRO A 158 4.54 -12.97 -11.04
N CYS A 159 5.86 -13.07 -10.93
CA CYS A 159 6.71 -13.74 -11.91
C CYS A 159 7.05 -15.14 -11.38
N TYR A 160 6.38 -16.15 -11.93
CA TYR A 160 6.63 -17.54 -11.58
C TYR A 160 7.81 -18.06 -12.42
N SER A 161 8.88 -18.49 -11.76
CA SER A 161 9.94 -19.26 -12.40
C SER A 161 9.78 -20.72 -12.00
N MET A 162 9.91 -21.62 -12.97
CA MET A 162 9.97 -23.05 -12.66
C MET A 162 11.36 -23.34 -12.08
N ARG A 163 11.41 -23.53 -10.76
CA ARG A 163 12.62 -24.03 -10.11
C ARG A 163 12.73 -25.52 -10.42
N TRP A 164 13.81 -25.91 -11.10
CA TRP A 164 14.13 -27.32 -11.31
C TRP A 164 14.23 -28.04 -9.95
N LYS A 165 13.76 -29.29 -9.90
CA LYS A 165 13.83 -30.10 -8.67
C LYS A 165 15.30 -30.22 -8.26
N SER A 166 15.64 -29.70 -7.08
CA SER A 166 16.96 -29.87 -6.50
C SER A 166 17.24 -31.36 -6.35
N GLN A 167 18.45 -31.81 -6.73
CA GLN A 167 18.89 -33.18 -6.45
C GLN A 167 19.16 -33.42 -4.95
N TYR A 168 19.11 -32.35 -4.14
CA TYR A 168 19.26 -32.40 -2.70
C TYR A 168 18.17 -33.30 -2.07
N ASN A 169 18.58 -34.39 -1.43
CA ASN A 169 17.73 -35.47 -0.90
C ASN A 169 17.01 -36.33 -1.95
N SER A 170 17.48 -36.34 -3.20
CA SER A 170 16.99 -37.31 -4.19
C SER A 170 17.56 -38.71 -3.94
N CYS A 171 16.84 -39.76 -4.40
CA CYS A 171 17.32 -41.15 -4.30
C CYS A 171 18.64 -41.40 -5.07
N PHE A 172 19.02 -40.48 -5.96
CA PHE A 172 20.27 -40.52 -6.70
C PHE A 172 21.47 -40.00 -5.88
N GLN A 173 21.23 -39.22 -4.82
CA GLN A 173 22.28 -38.71 -3.95
C GLN A 173 22.53 -39.61 -2.74
N ASP A 174 21.49 -40.28 -2.25
CA ASP A 174 21.55 -41.13 -1.06
C ASP A 174 21.42 -42.60 -1.46
N LEU A 175 22.54 -43.20 -1.85
CA LEU A 175 22.66 -44.61 -2.22
C LEU A 175 22.26 -45.56 -1.07
N ALA A 176 22.28 -45.08 0.18
CA ALA A 176 21.89 -45.86 1.35
C ALA A 176 20.36 -45.99 1.51
N LYS A 177 19.57 -45.13 0.85
CA LYS A 177 18.10 -45.15 0.92
C LYS A 177 17.43 -46.02 -0.15
N THR A 178 18.19 -46.49 -1.13
CA THR A 178 17.68 -47.44 -2.13
C THR A 178 18.03 -48.86 -1.69
N PRO A 179 17.06 -49.76 -1.44
CA PRO A 179 17.32 -51.17 -1.17
C PRO A 179 17.74 -51.89 -2.46
N GLY A 180 18.79 -51.40 -3.10
CA GLY A 180 19.37 -51.95 -4.31
C GLY A 180 20.50 -52.92 -3.99
N PRO A 181 20.92 -53.76 -4.95
CA PRO A 181 22.00 -54.74 -4.76
C PRO A 181 23.34 -54.11 -4.35
N ALA A 182 23.53 -52.81 -4.58
CA ALA A 182 24.70 -52.03 -4.13
C ALA A 182 24.71 -51.72 -2.62
N ALA A 183 23.61 -51.95 -1.89
CA ALA A 183 23.50 -51.72 -0.45
C ALA A 183 24.06 -52.88 0.41
N PHE A 184 24.26 -54.06 -0.18
CA PHE A 184 24.79 -55.22 0.55
C PHE A 184 26.31 -55.25 0.50
N ALA A 185 26.93 -55.56 1.64
CA ALA A 185 28.38 -55.77 1.71
C ALA A 185 28.80 -56.93 0.79
N LYS A 186 29.90 -56.75 0.05
CA LYS A 186 30.45 -57.80 -0.82
C LYS A 186 30.92 -58.96 0.06
N VAL A 187 30.28 -60.12 -0.08
CA VAL A 187 30.70 -61.35 0.59
C VAL A 187 31.99 -61.86 -0.05
N GLU A 188 32.96 -62.27 0.76
CA GLU A 188 34.21 -62.85 0.27
C GLU A 188 33.93 -64.14 -0.54
N LEU A 189 34.47 -64.22 -1.75
CA LEU A 189 34.26 -65.35 -2.66
C LEU A 189 34.83 -66.66 -2.10
N ASP A 190 35.85 -66.56 -1.23
CA ASP A 190 36.53 -67.69 -0.60
C ASP A 190 35.60 -68.51 0.32
N VAL A 191 34.43 -67.99 0.70
CA VAL A 191 33.43 -68.69 1.52
C VAL A 191 32.74 -69.82 0.74
N TYR A 192 32.59 -69.68 -0.58
CA TYR A 192 31.82 -70.62 -1.40
C TYR A 192 32.50 -71.04 -2.70
N LYS A 193 33.65 -70.43 -3.04
CA LYS A 193 34.49 -70.83 -4.18
C LYS A 193 35.85 -71.28 -3.68
N THR A 194 36.44 -72.25 -4.38
CA THR A 194 37.81 -72.70 -4.14
C THR A 194 38.78 -71.53 -4.33
N ARG A 195 39.56 -71.22 -3.29
CA ARG A 195 40.52 -70.13 -3.27
C ARG A 195 41.64 -70.33 -4.29
N ALA A 196 42.02 -69.27 -5.01
CA ALA A 196 43.17 -69.30 -5.90
C ALA A 196 44.50 -69.40 -5.11
N PRO A 197 45.54 -70.07 -5.66
CA PRO A 197 46.84 -70.15 -5.02
C PRO A 197 47.48 -68.76 -4.90
N LYS A 198 47.98 -68.42 -3.70
CA LYS A 198 48.52 -67.08 -3.40
C LYS A 198 49.98 -66.89 -3.79
N TYR A 199 50.69 -67.98 -4.02
CA TYR A 199 52.13 -67.97 -4.28
C TYR A 199 52.43 -68.99 -5.37
N THR A 200 53.37 -68.64 -6.23
CA THR A 200 53.97 -69.50 -7.25
C THR A 200 55.45 -69.67 -6.90
N MET A 201 56.01 -70.87 -7.09
CA MET A 201 57.47 -71.09 -6.94
C MET A 201 58.23 -70.52 -8.13
#